data_AF-A0A0X3WAN3-F1
#
_entry.id   AF-A0A0X3WAN3-F1
#
_cell.length_a   1.000
_cell.length_b   1.000
_cell.length_c   1.000
_cell.angle_alpha   90.00
_cell.angle_beta   90.00
_cell.angle_gamma   90.00
#
_symmetry.space_group_name_H-M   'P 1'
#
loop_
_entity.id
_entity.type
_entity.pdbx_description
1 polymer ?
#
loop_
_entity_poly.entity_id
_entity_poly.type
_entity_poly.pdbx_seq_one_letter_code
_entity_poly.pdbx_strand_id
1 'polypeptide(L)'
;MTARDAVDAVSADIRDHRISGDGTGLFNAVRHLDLLCHLTARMAADAEYQLAPNVAGLPPTKTLGASAGHLGRAIAHYTQALAPLITLTTTPQDTLQQKLDSLDHHRSLRIHLNDASRALAAARTALDVPQPRAAASTTVPALRHAPSVRRRT
;
A
#
# COMPACT_ATOMS: atom_id res chain seq x y z
N MET A 1 12.13 5.34 -8.06
CA MET A 1 11.63 4.71 -6.83
C MET A 1 10.56 3.70 -7.21
N THR A 2 10.77 2.43 -6.88
CA THR A 2 9.79 1.36 -7.18
C THR A 2 8.60 1.41 -6.21
N ALA A 3 7.53 0.68 -6.53
CA ALA A 3 6.39 0.51 -5.64
C ALA A 3 6.81 -0.08 -4.28
N ARG A 4 7.74 -1.04 -4.29
CA ARG A 4 8.29 -1.66 -3.08
C ARG A 4 9.07 -0.64 -2.25
N ASP A 5 9.97 0.11 -2.87
CA ASP A 5 10.76 1.13 -2.16
C ASP A 5 9.85 2.18 -1.49
N ALA A 6 8.74 2.53 -2.14
CA ALA A 6 7.77 3.48 -1.59
C ALA A 6 7.05 2.93 -0.35
N VAL A 7 6.61 1.67 -0.37
CA VAL A 7 6.03 0.99 0.81
C VAL A 7 7.06 0.89 1.92
N ASP A 8 8.31 0.58 1.59
CA ASP A 8 9.40 0.44 2.54
C ASP A 8 9.76 1.78 3.20
N ALA A 9 9.78 2.87 2.42
CA ALA A 9 10.01 4.22 2.92
C ALA A 9 8.90 4.65 3.88
N VAL A 10 7.62 4.45 3.53
CA VAL A 10 6.50 4.75 4.43
C VAL A 10 6.53 3.88 5.69
N SER A 11 6.89 2.60 5.55
CA SER A 11 7.04 1.69 6.70
C SER A 11 8.21 2.07 7.61
N ALA A 12 9.29 2.66 7.07
CA ALA A 12 10.36 3.24 7.88
C ALA A 12 9.87 4.50 8.60
N ASP A 13 9.24 5.43 7.89
CA ASP A 13 8.71 6.68 8.46
C ASP A 13 7.76 6.40 9.64
N ILE A 14 6.84 5.45 9.49
CA ILE A 14 5.89 5.05 10.54
C ILE A 14 6.61 4.50 11.79
N ARG A 15 7.71 3.76 11.60
CA ARG A 15 8.48 3.19 12.71
C ARG A 15 9.28 4.26 13.45
N ASP A 16 9.76 5.27 12.73
CA ASP A 16 10.56 6.37 13.27
C ASP A 16 9.68 7.41 13.99
N HIS A 17 8.42 7.58 13.57
CA HIS A 17 7.47 8.55 14.13
C HIS A 17 6.34 7.86 14.90
N ARG A 18 6.65 7.27 16.06
CA ARG A 18 5.66 6.49 16.83
C ARG A 18 4.48 7.33 17.30
N ILE A 19 3.33 6.66 17.44
CA ILE A 19 2.09 7.24 17.97
C ILE A 19 2.03 6.98 19.48
N SER A 20 2.16 8.04 20.26
CA SER A 20 1.85 8.09 21.70
C SER A 20 0.39 8.51 21.92
N GLY A 21 -0.08 8.53 23.17
CA GLY A 21 -1.43 9.00 23.53
C GLY A 21 -1.53 10.51 23.72
N ASP A 22 -0.61 11.29 23.15
CA ASP A 22 -0.53 12.75 23.32
C ASP A 22 -0.71 13.48 21.97
N GLY A 23 -0.61 14.81 21.99
CA GLY A 23 -0.75 15.64 20.80
C GLY A 23 0.27 15.37 19.69
N THR A 24 1.49 14.94 20.04
CA THR A 24 2.50 14.50 19.05
C THR A 24 2.05 13.20 18.41
N GLY A 25 1.50 12.28 19.19
CA GLY A 25 0.91 11.05 18.69
C GLY A 25 -0.25 11.30 17.71
N LEU A 26 -1.15 12.24 18.03
CA LEU A 26 -2.24 12.63 17.13
C LEU A 26 -1.72 13.23 15.82
N PHE A 27 -0.73 14.12 15.89
CA PHE A 27 -0.09 14.67 14.69
C PHE A 27 0.55 13.57 13.83
N ASN A 28 1.30 12.66 14.43
CA ASN A 28 1.94 11.55 13.71
C ASN A 28 0.88 10.64 13.05
N ALA A 29 -0.23 10.34 13.73
CA ALA A 29 -1.30 9.53 13.15
C ALA A 29 -1.92 10.16 11.89
N VAL A 30 -2.15 11.47 11.90
CA VAL A 30 -2.67 12.21 10.74
C VAL A 30 -1.65 12.26 9.60
N ARG A 31 -0.37 12.52 9.91
CA ARG A 31 0.71 12.45 8.91
C ARG A 31 0.80 11.07 8.26
N HIS A 32 0.71 9.99 9.04
CA HIS A 32 0.74 8.63 8.51
C HIS A 32 -0.46 8.35 7.60
N LEU A 33 -1.66 8.83 7.96
CA LEU A 33 -2.84 8.74 7.10
C LEU A 33 -2.61 9.42 5.74
N ASP A 34 -2.06 10.64 5.73
CA ASP A 34 -1.75 11.36 4.49
C ASP A 34 -0.76 10.58 3.60
N LEU A 35 0.33 10.09 4.19
CA LEU A 35 1.32 9.26 3.49
C LEU A 35 0.69 7.99 2.89
N LEU A 36 -0.17 7.30 3.65
CA LEU A 36 -0.85 6.10 3.20
C LEU A 36 -1.85 6.39 2.07
N CYS A 37 -2.60 7.50 2.17
CA CYS A 37 -3.51 7.95 1.13
C CYS A 37 -2.75 8.25 -0.17
N HIS A 38 -1.66 9.01 -0.08
CA HIS A 38 -0.82 9.33 -1.23
C HIS A 38 -0.23 8.07 -1.87
N LEU A 39 0.29 7.15 -1.06
CA LEU A 39 0.85 5.89 -1.54
C LEU A 39 -0.22 5.02 -2.23
N THR A 40 -1.42 4.94 -1.68
CA THR A 40 -2.54 4.18 -2.26
C THR A 40 -2.95 4.75 -3.61
N ALA A 41 -3.10 6.08 -3.70
CA ALA A 41 -3.44 6.76 -4.94
C ALA A 41 -2.38 6.51 -6.02
N ARG A 42 -1.10 6.57 -5.64
CA ARG A 42 0.00 6.23 -6.54
C ARG A 42 -0.05 4.78 -7.02
N MET A 43 -0.29 3.81 -6.14
CA MET A 43 -0.42 2.40 -6.56
C MET A 43 -1.57 2.18 -7.53
N ALA A 44 -2.70 2.87 -7.32
CA ALA A 44 -3.84 2.82 -8.23
C ALA A 44 -3.50 3.43 -9.60
N ALA A 45 -2.80 4.57 -9.62
CA ALA A 45 -2.35 5.21 -10.85
C ALA A 45 -1.32 4.33 -11.61
N ASP A 46 -0.37 3.72 -10.91
CA ASP A 46 0.60 2.78 -11.52
C ASP A 46 -0.12 1.53 -12.09
N ALA A 47 -1.18 1.07 -11.42
CA ALA A 47 -2.00 -0.05 -11.88
C ALA A 47 -2.78 0.30 -13.16
N GLU A 48 -3.35 1.50 -13.22
CA GLU A 48 -4.02 2.03 -14.41
C GLU A 48 -3.03 2.21 -15.57
N TYR A 49 -1.85 2.77 -15.30
CA TYR A 49 -0.83 2.99 -16.32
C TYR A 49 -0.33 1.67 -16.94
N GLN A 50 -0.27 0.58 -16.16
CA GLN A 50 0.02 -0.77 -16.67
C GLN A 50 -1.05 -1.33 -17.61
N LEU A 51 -2.29 -0.84 -17.56
CA LEU A 51 -3.33 -1.24 -18.51
C LEU A 51 -3.16 -0.56 -19.88
N ALA A 52 -2.32 0.47 -19.98
CA ALA A 52 -1.99 1.10 -21.25
C ALA A 52 -1.08 0.20 -22.12
N PRO A 53 -1.28 0.17 -23.45
CA PRO A 53 -0.45 -0.66 -24.33
C PRO A 53 1.03 -0.22 -24.29
N ASN A 54 1.94 -1.21 -24.25
CA ASN A 54 3.40 -1.07 -24.37
C ASN A 54 4.19 -0.53 -23.16
N VAL A 55 3.63 -0.57 -21.94
CA VAL A 55 4.39 -0.18 -20.74
C VAL A 55 5.14 -1.37 -20.13
N ALA A 56 6.46 -1.39 -20.28
CA ALA A 56 7.34 -2.34 -19.60
C ALA A 56 7.91 -1.73 -18.30
N GLY A 57 8.08 -2.54 -17.26
CA GLY A 57 8.90 -2.19 -16.08
C GLY A 57 8.18 -1.86 -14.77
N LEU A 58 6.83 -1.86 -14.74
CA LEU A 58 6.09 -1.82 -13.47
C LEU A 58 5.66 -3.24 -13.04
N PRO A 59 5.33 -3.44 -11.74
CA PRO A 59 4.73 -4.68 -11.28
C PRO A 59 3.39 -4.94 -11.99
N PRO A 60 2.95 -6.21 -12.10
CA PRO A 60 1.67 -6.53 -12.72
C PRO A 60 0.51 -5.77 -12.05
N THR A 61 -0.48 -5.31 -12.83
CA THR A 61 -1.66 -4.58 -12.33
C THR A 61 -2.35 -5.29 -11.16
N LYS A 62 -2.45 -6.63 -11.20
CA LYS A 62 -3.04 -7.42 -10.11
C LYS A 62 -2.25 -7.28 -8.80
N THR A 63 -0.93 -7.24 -8.88
CA THR A 63 -0.01 -7.07 -7.76
C THR A 63 -0.13 -5.67 -7.16
N LEU A 64 -0.18 -4.65 -8.01
CA LEU A 64 -0.40 -3.25 -7.60
C LEU A 64 -1.78 -3.06 -6.95
N GLY A 65 -2.83 -3.63 -7.55
CA GLY A 65 -4.19 -3.60 -6.99
C GLY A 65 -4.30 -4.31 -5.64
N ALA A 66 -3.64 -5.46 -5.48
CA ALA A 66 -3.60 -6.17 -4.20
C ALA A 66 -2.88 -5.35 -3.12
N SER A 67 -1.72 -4.77 -3.46
CA SER A 67 -0.98 -3.86 -2.57
C SER A 67 -1.85 -2.66 -2.17
N ALA A 68 -2.47 -1.99 -3.13
CA ALA A 68 -3.38 -0.86 -2.89
C ALA A 68 -4.55 -1.24 -1.96
N GLY A 69 -5.13 -2.44 -2.13
CA GLY A 69 -6.19 -2.94 -1.25
C GLY A 69 -5.72 -3.14 0.20
N HIS A 70 -4.49 -3.62 0.40
CA HIS A 70 -3.90 -3.73 1.74
C HIS A 70 -3.56 -2.36 2.35
N LEU A 71 -3.10 -1.40 1.55
CA LEU A 71 -2.91 -0.02 2.00
C LEU A 71 -4.24 0.63 2.43
N GLY A 72 -5.32 0.40 1.68
CA GLY A 72 -6.67 0.81 2.06
C GLY A 72 -7.12 0.25 3.42
N ARG A 73 -6.77 -1.01 3.73
CA ARG A 73 -7.01 -1.59 5.07
C ARG A 73 -6.17 -0.91 6.15
N ALA A 74 -4.91 -0.58 5.87
CA ALA A 74 -4.08 0.17 6.81
C ALA A 74 -4.69 1.54 7.12
N ILE A 75 -5.15 2.28 6.09
CA ILE A 75 -5.88 3.55 6.24
C ILE A 75 -7.09 3.37 7.15
N ALA A 76 -7.92 2.36 6.89
CA ALA A 76 -9.12 2.11 7.70
C ALA A 76 -8.79 1.93 9.19
N HIS A 77 -7.74 1.17 9.52
CA HIS A 77 -7.31 0.98 10.91
C HIS A 77 -6.74 2.27 11.52
N TYR A 78 -5.97 3.06 10.76
CA TYR A 78 -5.54 4.38 11.23
C TYR A 78 -6.72 5.32 11.50
N THR A 79 -7.73 5.33 10.64
CA THR A 79 -8.96 6.12 10.84
C THR A 79 -9.70 5.66 12.10
N GLN A 80 -9.81 4.35 12.34
CA GLN A 80 -10.40 3.81 13.57
C GLN A 80 -9.59 4.17 14.82
N ALA A 81 -8.27 4.27 14.70
CA ALA A 81 -7.37 4.69 15.79
C ALA A 81 -7.53 6.18 16.17
N LEU A 82 -8.09 7.04 15.30
CA LEU A 82 -8.24 8.46 15.60
C LEU A 82 -9.16 8.71 16.79
N ALA A 83 -10.27 7.98 16.91
CA ALA A 83 -11.23 8.18 18.00
C ALA A 83 -10.59 7.98 19.39
N PRO A 84 -9.98 6.82 19.73
CA PRO A 84 -9.31 6.67 21.02
C PRO A 84 -8.13 7.64 21.19
N LEU A 85 -7.42 7.99 20.12
CA LEU A 85 -6.29 8.91 20.20
C LEU A 85 -6.72 10.35 20.52
N ILE A 86 -7.81 10.82 19.92
CA ILE A 86 -8.42 12.12 20.24
C ILE A 86 -8.84 12.11 21.71
N THR A 87 -9.57 11.09 22.16
CA THR A 87 -9.99 11.00 23.56
C THR A 87 -8.83 11.04 24.54
N LEU A 88 -7.74 10.30 24.26
CA LEU A 88 -6.52 10.31 25.08
C LEU A 88 -5.83 11.67 25.09
N THR A 89 -5.89 12.42 23.98
CA THR A 89 -5.23 13.72 23.83
C THR A 89 -6.03 14.86 24.48
N THR A 90 -7.36 14.80 24.43
CA THR A 90 -8.22 15.93 24.81
C THR A 90 -8.86 15.80 26.19
N THR A 91 -8.92 14.59 26.75
CA THR A 91 -9.65 14.34 28.00
C THR A 91 -8.69 14.28 29.19
N PRO A 92 -8.86 15.16 30.20
CA PRO A 92 -8.11 15.07 31.44
C PRO A 92 -8.33 13.73 32.15
N GLN A 93 -7.29 13.21 32.81
CA GLN A 93 -7.29 11.91 33.50
C GLN A 93 -7.10 12.09 35.01
N ASP A 94 -7.92 12.94 35.60
CA ASP A 94 -7.74 13.40 36.98
C ASP A 94 -8.41 12.46 37.99
N THR A 95 -9.39 11.67 37.56
CA THR A 95 -10.10 10.69 38.40
C THR A 95 -9.66 9.25 38.11
N LEU A 96 -9.86 8.35 39.08
CA LEU A 96 -9.58 6.93 38.89
C LEU A 96 -10.40 6.33 37.75
N GLN A 97 -11.68 6.71 37.62
CA GLN A 97 -12.54 6.22 36.55
C GLN A 97 -11.99 6.60 35.18
N GLN A 98 -11.61 7.87 34.98
CA GLN A 98 -11.01 8.34 33.73
C GLN A 98 -9.70 7.62 33.40
N LYS A 99 -8.90 7.27 34.42
CA LYS A 99 -7.68 6.47 34.22
C LYS A 99 -7.97 5.02 33.83
N LEU A 100 -9.07 4.44 34.29
CA LEU A 100 -9.49 3.11 33.85
C LEU A 100 -10.02 3.17 32.41
N ASP A 101 -10.85 4.17 32.09
CA ASP A 101 -11.37 4.38 30.74
C ASP A 101 -10.23 4.63 29.74
N SER A 102 -9.15 5.31 30.16
CA SER A 102 -7.98 5.53 29.30
C SER A 102 -7.22 4.24 28.95
N LEU A 103 -7.26 3.21 29.81
CA LEU A 103 -6.68 1.90 29.49
C LEU A 103 -7.41 1.24 28.32
N ASP A 104 -8.74 1.36 28.26
CA ASP A 104 -9.53 0.84 27.15
C ASP A 104 -9.24 1.59 25.85
N HIS A 105 -9.07 2.92 25.92
CA HIS A 105 -8.63 3.71 24.76
C HIS A 105 -7.22 3.34 24.29
N HIS A 106 -6.26 3.17 25.21
CA HIS A 106 -4.91 2.71 24.86
C HIS A 106 -4.92 1.31 24.25
N ARG A 107 -5.75 0.40 24.77
CA ARG A 107 -5.92 -0.95 24.23
C ARG A 107 -6.47 -0.91 22.81
N SER A 108 -7.55 -0.14 22.60
CA SER A 108 -8.18 0.03 21.29
C SER A 108 -7.21 0.63 20.27
N LEU A 109 -6.51 1.71 20.64
CA LEU A 109 -5.45 2.33 19.84
C LEU A 109 -4.40 1.30 19.42
N ARG A 110 -3.88 0.51 20.37
CA ARG A 110 -2.86 -0.51 20.09
C ARG A 110 -3.35 -1.59 19.13
N ILE A 111 -4.60 -2.04 19.26
CA ILE A 111 -5.19 -3.03 18.35
C ILE A 111 -5.18 -2.49 16.93
N HIS A 112 -5.70 -1.28 16.73
CA HIS A 112 -5.77 -0.68 15.39
C HIS A 112 -4.38 -0.43 14.79
N LEU A 113 -3.40 0.07 15.55
CA LEU A 113 -2.04 0.27 15.04
C LEU A 113 -1.33 -1.04 14.68
N ASN A 114 -1.55 -2.11 15.46
CA ASN A 114 -1.03 -3.43 15.13
C ASN A 114 -1.67 -3.97 13.84
N ASP A 115 -2.98 -3.80 13.68
CA ASP A 115 -3.71 -4.27 12.51
C ASP A 115 -3.30 -3.49 11.25
N ALA A 116 -3.10 -2.17 11.37
CA ALA A 116 -2.53 -1.34 10.30
C ALA A 116 -1.12 -1.82 9.91
N SER A 117 -0.28 -2.16 10.90
CA SER A 117 1.07 -2.68 10.66
C SER A 117 1.04 -4.03 9.93
N ARG A 118 0.10 -4.93 10.28
CA ARG A 118 -0.10 -6.20 9.55
C ARG A 118 -0.57 -5.95 8.12
N ALA A 119 -1.45 -4.98 7.90
CA ALA A 119 -1.91 -4.61 6.56
C ALA A 119 -0.77 -4.04 5.70
N LEU A 120 0.08 -3.18 6.25
CA LEU A 120 1.29 -2.67 5.58
C LEU A 120 2.26 -3.80 5.20
N ALA A 121 2.50 -4.73 6.11
CA ALA A 121 3.33 -5.90 5.82
C ALA A 121 2.74 -6.76 4.69
N ALA A 122 1.41 -6.94 4.67
CA ALA A 122 0.73 -7.63 3.58
C ALA A 122 0.82 -6.88 2.24
N ALA A 123 0.73 -5.54 2.25
CA ALA A 123 0.93 -4.71 1.06
C ALA A 123 2.33 -4.91 0.47
N ARG A 124 3.36 -4.94 1.33
CA ARG A 124 4.74 -5.23 0.93
C ARG A 124 4.86 -6.64 0.34
N THR A 125 4.36 -7.65 1.03
CA THR A 125 4.42 -9.06 0.55
C THR A 125 3.69 -9.24 -0.78
N ALA A 126 2.60 -8.51 -1.01
CA ALA A 126 1.90 -8.56 -2.29
C ALA A 126 2.81 -8.13 -3.45
N LEU A 127 3.76 -7.21 -3.23
CA LEU A 127 4.72 -6.75 -4.23
C LEU A 127 5.92 -7.72 -4.45
N ASP A 128 6.05 -8.77 -3.63
CA ASP A 128 7.16 -9.73 -3.69
C ASP A 128 6.94 -10.89 -4.67
N VAL A 129 5.83 -10.90 -5.42
CA VAL A 129 5.54 -11.96 -6.39
C VAL A 129 6.58 -11.95 -7.53
N PRO A 130 7.29 -13.07 -7.78
CA PRO A 130 8.24 -13.17 -8.88
C PRO A 130 7.56 -12.87 -10.22
N GLN A 131 8.09 -11.88 -10.93
CA GLN A 131 7.63 -11.57 -12.28
C GLN A 131 7.97 -12.79 -13.17
N PRO A 132 6.99 -13.39 -13.89
CA PRO A 132 7.30 -14.46 -14.83
C PRO A 132 8.30 -13.90 -15.85
N ARG A 133 9.51 -14.47 -15.87
CA ARG A 133 10.52 -14.13 -16.88
C ARG A 133 9.85 -14.36 -18.23
N ALA A 134 9.75 -13.31 -19.05
CA ALA A 134 9.24 -13.44 -20.41
C ALA A 134 10.00 -14.58 -21.07
N ALA A 135 9.31 -15.67 -21.38
CA ALA A 135 9.89 -16.74 -22.18
C ALA A 135 10.37 -16.08 -23.47
N ALA A 136 11.65 -16.28 -23.81
CA ALA A 136 12.17 -15.82 -25.08
C ALA A 136 11.24 -16.35 -26.17
N SER A 137 10.50 -15.45 -26.82
CA SER A 137 9.69 -15.79 -27.96
C SER A 137 10.63 -16.41 -28.99
N THR A 138 10.61 -17.73 -29.07
CA THR A 138 11.25 -18.47 -30.16
C THR A 138 10.71 -17.87 -31.44
N THR A 139 11.58 -17.16 -32.15
CA THR A 139 11.29 -16.54 -33.43
C THR A 139 10.97 -17.68 -34.39
N VAL A 140 9.68 -17.92 -34.63
CA VAL A 140 9.27 -18.86 -35.68
C VAL A 140 9.74 -18.23 -37.00
N PRO A 141 10.58 -18.92 -37.80
CA PRO A 141 11.01 -18.36 -39.08
C PRO A 141 9.78 -18.20 -39.97
N ALA A 142 9.54 -16.98 -40.45
CA ALA A 142 8.53 -16.74 -41.46
C ALA A 142 8.84 -17.60 -42.69
N LEU A 143 7.92 -18.51 -43.03
CA LEU A 143 7.93 -19.19 -44.32
C LEU A 143 7.81 -18.12 -45.42
N ARG A 144 8.91 -17.91 -46.14
CA ARG A 144 8.95 -17.08 -47.33
C ARG A 144 8.01 -17.69 -48.37
N HIS A 145 6.80 -17.17 -48.49
CA HIS A 145 5.98 -17.42 -49.67
C HIS A 145 6.66 -16.80 -50.88
N ALA A 146 7.16 -17.65 -51.78
CA ALA A 146 7.69 -17.24 -53.06
C ALA A 146 6.56 -16.72 -53.97
N PRO A 147 6.76 -15.63 -54.73
CA PRO A 147 5.78 -15.15 -55.68
C PRO A 147 5.73 -16.08 -56.90
N SER A 148 4.60 -16.74 -57.13
CA SER A 148 4.33 -17.46 -58.38
C SER A 148 4.04 -16.46 -59.49
N VAL A 149 4.97 -16.36 -60.45
CA VAL A 149 4.88 -15.56 -61.67
C VAL A 149 4.27 -16.40 -62.82
N ARG A 150 3.24 -15.83 -63.48
CA ARG A 150 2.73 -16.06 -64.86
C ARG A 150 2.10 -17.45 -65.16
N ARG A 151 1.11 -17.56 -66.07
CA ARG A 151 1.03 -16.96 -67.43
C ARG A 151 -0.40 -16.97 -67.97
N ARG A 152 -0.75 -15.91 -68.73
CA ARG A 152 -1.88 -15.87 -69.67
C ARG A 152 -1.62 -16.82 -70.84
N THR A 153 -2.67 -17.51 -71.29
CA THR A 153 -3.04 -17.74 -72.69
C THR A 153 -4.55 -17.84 -72.76
#